data_AF-A0A1V5N3Z2-F1
#
_entry.id   AF-A0A1V5N3Z2-F1
#
_cell.length_a   1.000
_cell.length_b   1.000
_cell.length_c   1.000
_cell.angle_alpha   90.00
_cell.angle_beta   90.00
_cell.angle_gamma   90.00
#
_symmetry.space_group_name_H-M   'P 1'
#
loop_
_entity.id
_entity.type
_entity.pdbx_description
1 polymer ?
#
loop_
_entity_poly.entity_id
_entity_poly.type
_entity_poly.pdbx_seq_one_letter_code
_entity_poly.pdbx_strand_id
1 'polypeptide(L)' 'MFGVEEFTAIINPPESAILAVGATRDEVVAINGMIGIQPMMKVTLCSDHRIIDGALAAQFLQSVKKYLEEQIG' A
#
# COMPACT_ATOMS: atom_id res chain seq x y z
N MET A 1 4.62 14.18 -3.84
CA MET A 1 4.44 13.74 -5.24
C MET A 1 2.99 14.05 -5.63
N PHE A 2 2.76 15.01 -6.54
CA PHE A 2 1.49 15.47 -7.16
C PHE A 2 0.14 15.51 -6.39
N GLY A 3 0.09 15.20 -5.09
CA GLY A 3 -1.14 15.14 -4.30
C GLY A 3 -2.10 14.00 -4.69
N VAL A 4 -1.64 13.01 -5.46
CA VAL A 4 -2.47 11.89 -5.92
C VAL A 4 -2.73 10.95 -4.75
N GLU A 5 -4.00 10.73 -4.43
CA GLU A 5 -4.42 9.85 -3.34
C GLU A 5 -4.14 8.38 -3.67
N GLU A 6 -4.44 7.95 -4.89
CA GLU A 6 -4.33 6.56 -5.34
C GLU A 6 -4.21 6.53 -6.86
N PHE A 7 -3.47 5.56 -7.39
CA PHE A 7 -3.40 5.32 -8.82
C PHE A 7 -3.05 3.87 -9.12
N THR A 8 -3.52 3.37 -10.27
CA THR A 8 -3.15 2.06 -10.80
C THR A 8 -1.95 2.20 -11.71
N ALA A 9 -0.79 1.71 -11.26
CA ALA A 9 0.42 1.75 -12.05
C ALA A 9 0.43 0.63 -13.11
N ILE A 10 1.04 0.92 -14.27
CA ILE A 10 1.32 -0.09 -15.29
C ILE A 10 2.61 -0.79 -14.88
N ILE A 11 2.60 -2.12 -14.83
CA ILE A 11 3.79 -2.93 -14.56
C ILE A 11 4.85 -2.61 -15.60
N ASN A 12 6.10 -2.40 -15.17
CA ASN A 12 7.23 -2.16 -16.05
C ASN A 12 7.83 -3.50 -16.50
N PRO A 13 7.59 -3.99 -17.73
CA PRO A 13 8.14 -5.28 -18.14
C PRO A 13 9.68 -5.22 -18.18
N PRO A 14 10.39 -6.29 -17.77
CA PRO A 14 9.90 -7.66 -17.53
C PRO A 14 9.47 -7.97 -16.07
N GLU A 15 9.23 -6.96 -15.24
CA GLU A 15 8.79 -7.17 -13.84
C GLU A 15 7.39 -7.81 -13.78
N SER A 16 7.07 -8.47 -12.66
CA SER A 16 5.77 -9.13 -12.46
C SER A 16 4.80 -8.32 -11.62
N ALA A 17 5.25 -7.24 -10.98
CA ALA A 17 4.41 -6.35 -10.19
C ALA A 17 5.05 -4.97 -10.03
N ILE A 18 4.22 -3.98 -9.71
CA ILE A 18 4.65 -2.61 -9.37
C ILE A 18 3.81 -2.07 -8.21
N LEU A 19 4.46 -1.35 -7.30
CA LEU A 19 3.82 -0.76 -6.13
C LEU A 19 3.62 0.75 -6.36
N ALA A 20 2.37 1.19 -6.42
CA ALA A 20 2.00 2.59 -6.45
C ALA A 20 1.79 3.11 -5.03
N VAL A 21 2.44 4.23 -4.70
CA VAL A 21 2.37 4.87 -3.39
C VAL A 21 1.70 6.23 -3.53
N GLY A 22 0.54 6.39 -2.88
CA GLY A 22 -0.20 7.63 -2.83
C GLY A 22 0.46 8.68 -1.91
N ALA A 23 -0.02 9.92 -2.01
CA ALA A 23 0.37 10.97 -1.09
C ALA A 23 -0.11 10.67 0.33
N THR A 24 0.74 10.97 1.32
CA THR A 24 0.35 10.93 2.73
C THR A 24 -0.48 12.15 3.10
N ARG A 25 -1.59 11.94 3.83
CA ARG A 25 -2.44 13.02 4.36
C ARG A 25 -3.03 12.62 5.71
N ASP A 26 -3.42 13.61 6.50
CA ASP A 26 -4.10 13.37 7.77
C ASP A 26 -5.52 12.85 7.51
N GLU A 27 -5.83 11.69 8.07
CA GLU A 27 -7.16 11.08 8.00
C GLU A 27 -7.70 10.76 9.40
N VAL A 28 -9.01 10.87 9.55
CA VAL A 28 -9.72 10.46 10.78
C VAL A 28 -9.84 8.94 10.78
N VAL A 29 -9.21 8.29 11.75
CA VAL A 29 -9.14 6.82 11.86
C VAL A 29 -9.50 6.35 13.27
N ALA A 30 -9.93 5.10 13.39
CA ALA A 30 -10.14 4.47 14.69
C ALA A 30 -8.81 3.92 15.24
N ILE A 31 -8.40 4.37 16.42
CA ILE A 31 -7.22 3.88 17.15
C ILE A 31 -7.72 3.29 18.46
N ASN A 32 -7.59 1.96 18.63
CA ASN A 32 -8.04 1.25 19.83
C ASN A 32 -9.51 1.56 20.22
N GLY A 33 -10.40 1.68 19.23
CA GLY A 33 -11.82 1.98 19.43
C GLY A 33 -12.15 3.46 19.69
N MET A 34 -11.16 4.36 19.66
CA MET A 34 -11.36 5.80 19.77
C MET A 34 -11.11 6.50 18.43
N ILE A 35 -11.73 7.66 18.23
CA ILE A 35 -11.48 8.52 17.07
C ILE A 35 -10.13 9.22 17.26
N GLY A 36 -9.25 9.14 16.26
CA GLY A 36 -7.99 9.86 16.20
C GLY A 36 -7.69 10.36 14.79
N ILE A 37 -6.68 11.22 14.66
CA ILE A 37 -6.16 11.69 13.37
C ILE A 37 -4.76 11.11 13.21
N GLN A 38 -4.49 10.46 12.08
CA GLN A 38 -3.15 9.95 11.74
C GLN A 38 -2.78 10.26 10.29
N PRO A 39 -1.47 10.41 9.98
CA PRO A 39 -0.99 10.47 8.61
C PRO A 39 -1.18 9.11 7.95
N MET A 40 -2.09 9.03 6.97
CA MET A 40 -2.40 7.82 6.21
C MET A 40 -1.92 7.97 4.77
N MET A 41 -1.55 6.84 4.16
CA MET A 41 -1.27 6.74 2.73
C MET A 41 -1.94 5.49 2.17
N LYS A 42 -2.35 5.55 0.90
CA LYS A 42 -2.80 4.37 0.16
C LYS A 42 -1.65 3.77 -0.62
N VAL A 43 -1.60 2.45 -0.65
CA VAL A 43 -0.62 1.67 -1.41
C VAL A 43 -1.37 0.67 -2.29
N THR A 44 -1.08 0.67 -3.59
CA THR A 44 -1.74 -0.18 -4.58
C THR A 44 -0.71 -1.07 -5.27
N LEU A 45 -0.88 -2.40 -5.19
CA LEU A 45 -0.05 -3.36 -5.91
C LEU A 45 -0.73 -3.78 -7.21
N CYS A 46 -0.11 -3.46 -8.34
CA CYS A 46 -0.50 -4.00 -9.63
C CYS A 46 0.37 -5.23 -9.90
N SER A 47 -0.24 -6.37 -10.21
CA SER A 47 0.47 -7.64 -10.37
C SER A 47 -0.02 -8.42 -11.60
N ASP A 48 0.89 -9.16 -12.22
CA ASP A 48 0.55 -10.12 -13.27
C ASP A 48 -0.03 -11.38 -12.64
N HIS A 49 -1.35 -11.54 -12.75
CA HIS A 49 -2.08 -12.64 -12.13
C HIS A 49 -1.76 -14.02 -12.72
N ARG A 50 -1.00 -14.08 -13.83
CA ARG A 50 -0.48 -15.35 -14.36
C ARG A 50 0.65 -15.92 -13.50
N ILE A 51 1.31 -15.07 -12.72
CA ILE A 51 2.49 -15.40 -11.91
C ILE A 51 2.18 -15.23 -10.41
N ILE A 52 1.42 -14.20 -10.04
CA ILE A 52 1.11 -13.84 -8.66
C ILE A 52 -0.39 -13.96 -8.43
N ASP A 53 -0.83 -14.88 -7.58
CA ASP A 53 -2.23 -14.96 -7.18
C ASP A 53 -2.60 -13.88 -6.12
N GLY A 54 -3.90 -13.71 -5.91
CA GLY A 54 -4.41 -12.72 -4.96
C GLY A 54 -4.00 -12.97 -3.50
N ALA A 55 -3.76 -14.22 -3.10
CA ALA A 55 -3.36 -14.53 -1.73
C ALA A 55 -1.91 -14.10 -1.47
N LEU A 56 -1.01 -14.40 -2.41
CA LEU A 56 0.39 -13.96 -2.35
C LEU A 56 0.51 -12.43 -2.42
N ALA A 57 -0.28 -11.79 -3.30
CA ALA A 57 -0.34 -10.33 -3.39
C ALA A 57 -0.79 -9.68 -2.07
N ALA A 58 -1.83 -10.25 -1.43
CA ALA A 58 -2.32 -9.76 -0.14
C ALA A 58 -1.30 -9.95 0.99
N GLN A 59 -0.61 -11.09 1.04
CA GLN A 59 0.46 -11.35 2.00
C GLN A 59 1.61 -10.35 1.84
N PHE A 60 2.02 -10.09 0.60
CA PHE A 60 3.05 -9.09 0.31
C PHE A 60 2.66 -7.70 0.83
N LEU A 61 1.44 -7.24 0.53
CA LEU A 61 0.95 -5.95 1.03
C LEU A 61 0.86 -5.90 2.56
N GLN A 62 0.49 -7.01 3.21
CA GLN A 62 0.49 -7.11 4.67
C GLN A 62 1.91 -6.97 5.24
N SER A 63 2.91 -7.61 4.62
CA SER A 63 4.31 -7.44 5.02
C SER A 63 4.77 -6.01 4.83
N VAL A 64 4.50 -5.38 3.67
CA VAL A 64 4.84 -3.98 3.42
C VAL A 64 4.21 -3.06 4.47
N LYS A 65 2.91 -3.21 4.73
CA LYS A 65 2.21 -2.47 5.79
C LYS A 65 2.92 -2.61 7.12
N LYS A 66 3.21 -3.86 7.53
CA LYS A 66 3.88 -4.14 8.80
C LYS A 66 5.23 -3.43 8.89
N TYR A 67 6.08 -3.52 7.86
CA TYR A 67 7.40 -2.88 7.89
C TYR A 67 7.36 -1.34 7.89
N LEU A 68 6.30 -0.75 7.34
CA LEU A 68 6.14 0.71 7.31
C LEU A 68 5.51 1.26 8.58
N GLU A 69 4.58 0.54 9.20
CA GLU A 69 3.89 0.97 10.43
C GLU A 69 4.64 0.57 11.71
N GLU A 70 5.34 -0.57 11.69
CA GLU A 70 6.13 -1.07 12.81
C GLU A 70 7.60 -1.07 12.39
N GLN A 71 8.39 -0.12 12.91
CA GLN A 71 9.83 -0.19 12.72
C GLN A 71 10.38 -1.48 13.34
N ILE A 72 10.98 -2.32 12.50
CA ILE A 72 11.86 -3.38 13.00
C ILE A 72 13.27 -2.77 13.09
N GLY A 73 13.56 -2.13 14.23
CA GLY A 73 14.92 -1.72 14.62
C GLY A 73 15.49 -0.51 13.89
#